data_AF-W7KXX2-F1
#
_entry.id   AF-W7KXX2-F1
#
_cell.length_a   1.000
_cell.length_b   1.000
_cell.length_c   1.000
_cell.angle_alpha   90.00
_cell.angle_beta   90.00
_cell.angle_gamma   90.00
#
_symmetry.space_group_name_H-M   'P 1'
#
loop_
_entity.id
_entity.type
_entity.pdbx_description
1 polymer ?
#
loop_
_entity_poly.entity_id
_entity_poly.type
_entity_poly.pdbx_seq_one_letter_code
_entity_poly.pdbx_strand_id
1 'polypeptide(L)'
;MIVYYGSIKKLDYFQKEPAGQKTMKELDTLGIWCTTDFESAKSFAIGTETVCEKSDTEFWEDGTPKVVQYDKPIRGFVYKVYMDEPSLKEYDSYELFMNERDPYCDYASAKKRHLTWKDKAILLNKDEANTLFRKSLTKQGCDGIIIPKMPIETGPEDMYCIFSGDIMQIADVFSLD
;
A
#
# COMPACT_ATOMS: atom_id res chain seq x y z
N MET A 1 -1.29 9.24 -18.81
CA MET A 1 -2.04 9.32 -17.54
C MET A 1 -1.16 9.95 -16.46
N ILE A 2 -1.72 10.79 -15.58
CA ILE A 2 -1.01 11.34 -14.41
C ILE A 2 -1.67 10.80 -13.15
N VAL A 3 -0.87 10.29 -12.22
CA VAL A 3 -1.30 9.86 -10.88
C VAL A 3 -0.31 10.36 -9.83
N TYR A 4 -0.70 10.22 -8.56
CA TYR A 4 0.08 10.55 -7.39
C TYR A 4 0.34 9.30 -6.56
N TYR A 5 1.59 9.16 -6.12
CA TYR A 5 2.05 8.08 -5.27
C TYR A 5 2.65 8.64 -3.98
N GLY A 6 2.16 8.20 -2.83
CA GLY A 6 2.70 8.59 -1.52
C GLY A 6 3.67 7.54 -0.97
N SER A 7 4.79 8.00 -0.43
CA SER A 7 5.76 7.14 0.27
C SER A 7 6.45 7.87 1.41
N ILE A 8 6.64 7.16 2.53
CA ILE A 8 7.42 7.64 3.68
C ILE A 8 8.91 7.72 3.33
N LYS A 9 9.38 6.92 2.37
CA LYS A 9 10.79 6.87 1.94
C LYS A 9 11.00 7.67 0.66
N LYS A 10 12.18 8.31 0.58
CA LYS A 10 12.66 8.87 -0.69
C LYS A 10 12.96 7.74 -1.68
N LEU A 11 12.51 7.89 -2.92
CA LEU A 11 12.70 6.96 -4.02
C LEU A 11 13.41 7.69 -5.16
N ASP A 12 14.49 7.09 -5.66
CA ASP A 12 15.14 7.55 -6.88
C ASP A 12 14.50 6.90 -8.13
N TYR A 13 13.88 5.74 -7.96
CA TYR A 13 13.13 4.99 -8.98
C TYR A 13 12.09 4.08 -8.31
N PHE A 14 11.04 3.71 -9.06
CA PHE A 14 10.03 2.76 -8.60
C PHE A 14 10.60 1.34 -8.59
N GLN A 15 10.93 0.83 -7.41
CA GLN A 15 11.30 -0.58 -7.22
C GLN A 15 10.05 -1.46 -7.12
N LYS A 16 10.18 -2.74 -7.49
CA LYS A 16 9.16 -3.77 -7.26
C LYS A 16 8.95 -4.13 -5.78
N GLU A 17 9.74 -3.54 -4.89
CA GLU A 17 9.62 -3.79 -3.46
C GLU A 17 8.35 -3.14 -2.91
N PRO A 18 7.71 -3.77 -1.91
CA PRO A 18 6.45 -3.30 -1.36
C PRO A 18 6.62 -1.86 -0.89
N ALA A 19 5.92 -0.96 -1.58
CA ALA A 19 5.71 0.39 -1.12
C ALA A 19 5.25 0.28 0.34
N GLY A 20 5.93 0.96 1.26
CA GLY A 20 5.66 0.95 2.69
C GLY A 20 4.32 1.62 3.05
N GLN A 21 3.26 1.32 2.33
CA GLN A 21 1.91 1.80 2.53
C GLN A 21 1.29 1.01 3.68
N LYS A 22 1.52 1.54 4.89
CA LYS A 22 1.06 0.98 6.16
C LYS A 22 -0.46 0.69 6.20
N THR A 23 -1.23 1.35 5.33
CA THR A 23 -2.70 1.37 5.28
C THR A 23 -3.33 0.32 4.35
N MET A 24 -2.55 -0.38 3.51
CA MET A 24 -3.07 -1.40 2.57
C MET A 24 -2.55 -2.82 2.86
N LYS A 25 -2.48 -3.24 4.14
CA LYS A 25 -1.78 -4.47 4.57
C LYS A 25 -2.09 -5.77 3.83
N GLU A 26 -3.28 -5.93 3.24
CA GLU A 26 -3.66 -7.13 2.48
C GLU A 26 -3.28 -7.05 0.98
N LEU A 27 -3.08 -5.84 0.47
CA LEU A 27 -2.92 -5.51 -0.93
C LEU A 27 -1.59 -4.79 -1.24
N ASP A 28 -0.82 -4.46 -0.22
CA ASP A 28 0.49 -3.80 -0.26
C ASP A 28 1.52 -4.55 -1.11
N THR A 29 1.40 -5.87 -1.23
CA THR A 29 2.27 -6.71 -2.07
C THR A 29 1.71 -6.98 -3.47
N LEU A 30 0.55 -6.43 -3.83
CA LEU A 30 -0.04 -6.60 -5.16
C LEU A 30 0.70 -5.77 -6.22
N GLY A 31 1.07 -4.53 -5.88
CA GLY A 31 1.70 -3.59 -6.80
C GLY A 31 1.85 -2.21 -6.18
N ILE A 32 2.12 -1.22 -7.04
CA ILE A 32 2.34 0.17 -6.68
C ILE A 32 0.99 0.89 -6.72
N TRP A 33 0.45 1.27 -5.56
CA TRP A 33 -0.84 1.94 -5.48
C TRP A 33 -0.71 3.46 -5.59
N CYS A 34 -1.49 4.02 -6.50
CA CYS A 34 -1.55 5.43 -6.84
C CYS A 34 -3.00 5.90 -6.87
N THR A 35 -3.20 7.22 -6.86
CA THR A 35 -4.53 7.84 -7.03
C THR A 35 -4.39 9.07 -7.93
N THR A 36 -5.47 9.51 -8.57
CA THR A 36 -5.51 10.81 -9.26
C THR A 36 -5.60 12.00 -8.32
N ASP A 37 -5.93 11.78 -7.05
CA ASP A 37 -6.06 12.83 -6.03
C ASP A 37 -4.77 13.02 -5.22
N PHE A 38 -4.25 14.25 -5.22
CA PHE A 38 -3.02 14.59 -4.51
C PHE A 38 -3.17 14.50 -2.99
N GLU A 39 -4.31 14.93 -2.43
CA GLU A 39 -4.54 14.93 -0.98
C GLU A 39 -4.66 13.51 -0.43
N SER A 40 -5.34 12.63 -1.16
CA SER A 40 -5.42 11.20 -0.84
C SER A 40 -4.03 10.57 -0.88
N ALA A 41 -3.19 10.90 -1.87
CA ALA A 41 -1.81 10.42 -1.93
C ALA A 41 -0.95 10.84 -0.72
N LYS A 42 -1.19 12.03 -0.13
CA LYS A 42 -0.45 12.47 1.07
C LYS A 42 -0.62 11.53 2.25
N SER A 43 -1.80 10.93 2.41
CA SER A 43 -2.06 10.02 3.53
C SER A 43 -1.13 8.80 3.53
N PHE A 44 -0.73 8.33 2.34
CA PHE A 44 0.23 7.24 2.15
C PHE A 44 1.68 7.67 2.37
N ALA A 45 1.96 8.98 2.40
CA ALA A 45 3.27 9.55 2.67
C ALA A 45 3.46 9.95 4.15
N ILE A 46 2.50 9.63 5.02
CA ILE A 46 2.57 9.89 6.46
C ILE A 46 2.63 8.55 7.21
N GLY A 47 3.55 8.43 8.16
CA GLY A 47 3.70 7.22 8.95
C GLY A 47 4.28 7.47 10.33
N THR A 48 4.70 6.40 11.00
CA THR A 48 5.42 6.46 12.27
C THR A 48 6.65 5.57 12.22
N GLU A 49 7.75 6.04 12.82
CA GLU A 49 8.89 5.22 13.19
C GLU A 49 8.93 5.05 14.70
N THR A 50 9.25 3.84 15.14
CA THR A 50 9.54 3.59 16.55
C THR A 50 10.96 4.01 16.84
N VAL A 51 11.14 4.96 17.74
CA VAL A 51 12.45 5.47 18.15
C VAL A 51 12.71 5.04 19.59
N CYS A 52 13.95 4.59 19.85
CA CYS A 52 14.43 4.28 21.19
C CYS A 52 15.50 5.31 21.55
N GLU A 53 15.21 6.20 22.49
CA GLU A 53 16.11 7.29 22.90
C GLU A 53 16.35 7.25 24.40
N LYS A 54 17.48 7.81 24.83
CA LYS A 54 17.73 8.04 26.25
C LYS A 54 16.85 9.20 26.70
N SER A 55 16.12 9.00 27.79
CA SER A 55 15.25 10.02 28.36
C SER A 55 16.08 11.12 29.02
N ASP A 56 15.74 12.37 28.70
CA ASP A 56 16.32 13.54 29.36
C ASP A 56 15.64 13.84 30.71
N THR A 57 14.51 13.19 31.00
CA THR A 57 13.68 13.46 32.18
C THR A 57 13.51 12.26 33.11
N GLU A 58 13.81 11.05 32.65
CA GLU A 58 13.69 9.83 33.45
C GLU A 58 15.02 9.11 33.60
N PHE A 59 15.39 8.82 34.84
CA PHE A 59 16.64 8.17 35.21
C PHE A 59 16.37 6.93 36.08
N TRP A 60 17.23 5.93 35.98
CA TRP A 60 17.31 4.82 36.92
C TRP A 60 17.85 5.29 38.28
N GLU A 61 17.72 4.46 39.32
CA GLU A 61 18.18 4.80 40.67
C GLU A 61 19.70 5.04 40.78
N ASP A 62 20.46 4.50 39.83
CA ASP A 62 21.91 4.71 39.69
C ASP A 62 22.28 6.01 38.94
N GLY A 63 21.29 6.82 38.55
CA GLY A 63 21.48 8.06 37.81
C GLY A 63 21.68 7.88 36.30
N THR A 64 21.59 6.67 35.76
CA THR A 64 21.66 6.46 34.31
C THR A 64 20.33 6.79 33.63
N PRO A 65 20.33 7.46 32.46
CA PRO A 65 19.09 7.75 31.73
C PRO A 65 18.34 6.47 31.35
N LYS A 66 17.01 6.46 31.55
CA LYS A 66 16.17 5.37 31.04
C LYS A 66 16.11 5.41 29.52
N VAL A 67 15.87 4.26 28.89
CA VAL A 67 15.55 4.18 27.47
C VAL A 67 14.03 4.27 27.33
N VAL A 68 13.56 5.29 26.62
CA VAL A 68 12.15 5.47 26.26
C VAL A 68 11.94 5.07 24.81
N GLN A 69 10.86 4.33 24.58
CA GLN A 69 10.44 3.91 23.25
C GLN A 69 9.12 4.62 22.94
N TYR A 70 9.07 5.37 21.84
CA TYR A 70 7.87 6.06 21.39
C TYR A 70 7.78 6.08 19.86
N ASP A 71 6.58 6.25 19.35
CA ASP A 71 6.33 6.38 17.92
C ASP A 71 6.39 7.84 17.51
N LYS A 72 7.35 8.18 16.65
CA LYS A 72 7.55 9.52 16.10
C LYS A 72 6.85 9.62 14.73
N PRO A 73 6.07 10.69 14.46
CA PRO A 73 5.50 10.89 13.13
C PRO A 73 6.60 11.17 12.10
N ILE A 74 6.54 10.49 10.96
CA ILE A 74 7.38 10.77 9.80
C ILE A 74 6.50 11.31 8.68
N ARG A 75 7.01 12.35 8.03
CA ARG A 75 6.45 12.90 6.80
C ARG A 75 7.39 12.54 5.64
N GLY A 76 6.80 12.03 4.57
CA GLY A 76 7.52 11.56 3.41
C GLY A 76 7.30 12.45 2.20
N PHE A 77 7.14 11.79 1.06
CA PHE A 77 7.09 12.42 -0.25
C PHE A 77 5.86 11.97 -1.02
N VAL A 78 5.28 12.90 -1.78
CA VAL A 78 4.29 12.60 -2.82
C VAL A 78 4.94 12.78 -4.18
N TYR A 79 4.87 11.75 -5.02
CA TYR A 79 5.42 11.74 -6.36
C TYR A 79 4.30 11.95 -7.36
N LYS A 80 4.46 12.94 -8.24
CA LYS A 80 3.64 13.04 -9.45
C LYS A 80 4.23 12.10 -10.49
N VAL A 81 3.42 11.18 -10.98
CA VAL A 81 3.85 10.11 -11.88
C VAL A 81 3.14 10.22 -13.21
N TYR A 82 3.91 10.18 -14.30
CA TYR A 82 3.40 10.00 -15.65
C TYR A 82 3.49 8.52 -16.05
N MET A 83 2.44 8.02 -16.69
CA MET A 83 2.39 6.72 -17.36
C MET A 83 1.85 6.90 -18.77
N ASP A 84 2.51 6.30 -19.74
CA ASP A 84 2.05 6.31 -21.13
C ASP A 84 1.10 5.15 -21.38
N GLU A 85 -0.17 5.47 -21.69
CA GLU A 85 -1.25 4.53 -22.06
C GLU A 85 -1.19 3.13 -21.39
N PRO A 86 -1.22 3.01 -20.06
CA PRO A 86 -1.13 1.70 -19.40
C PRO A 86 -2.39 0.86 -19.69
N SER A 87 -2.19 -0.44 -19.93
CA SER A 87 -3.28 -1.40 -20.10
C SER A 87 -3.84 -1.80 -18.74
N LEU A 88 -4.93 -1.16 -18.31
CA LEU A 88 -5.48 -1.37 -16.98
C LEU A 88 -6.78 -2.17 -17.04
N LYS A 89 -6.89 -3.20 -16.20
CA LYS A 89 -8.18 -3.85 -15.98
C LYS A 89 -9.03 -3.02 -15.03
N GLU A 90 -10.18 -2.58 -15.52
CA GLU A 90 -11.16 -1.83 -14.74
C GLU A 90 -12.12 -2.77 -14.01
N TYR A 91 -12.33 -2.49 -12.73
CA TYR A 91 -13.34 -3.16 -11.91
C TYR A 91 -14.47 -2.20 -11.62
N ASP A 92 -15.74 -2.57 -11.78
CA ASP A 92 -16.85 -1.65 -11.46
C ASP A 92 -16.98 -1.38 -9.96
N SER A 93 -16.38 -2.23 -9.11
CA SER A 93 -16.42 -2.09 -7.66
C SER A 93 -15.30 -2.85 -6.95
N TYR A 94 -15.01 -2.43 -5.72
CA TYR A 94 -14.11 -3.16 -4.82
C TYR A 94 -14.56 -4.62 -4.59
N GLU A 95 -15.86 -4.88 -4.55
CA GLU A 95 -16.39 -6.24 -4.37
C GLU A 95 -16.05 -7.16 -5.55
N LEU A 96 -16.16 -6.67 -6.79
CA LEU A 96 -15.80 -7.47 -7.97
C LEU A 96 -14.30 -7.78 -8.00
N PHE A 97 -13.48 -6.79 -7.66
CA PHE A 97 -12.04 -6.99 -7.48
C PHE A 97 -11.73 -8.09 -6.46
N MET A 98 -12.33 -7.99 -5.27
CA MET A 98 -12.09 -8.97 -4.21
C MET A 98 -12.60 -10.36 -4.60
N ASN A 99 -13.75 -10.47 -5.27
CA ASN A 99 -14.29 -11.75 -5.74
C ASN A 99 -13.40 -12.42 -6.79
N GLU A 100 -12.71 -11.66 -7.66
CA GLU A 100 -11.78 -12.24 -8.63
C GLU A 100 -10.44 -12.65 -7.97
N ARG A 101 -10.04 -11.96 -6.90
CA ARG A 101 -8.84 -12.27 -6.11
C ARG A 101 -9.05 -13.43 -5.13
N ASP A 102 -10.26 -13.60 -4.59
CA ASP A 102 -10.61 -14.60 -3.56
C ASP A 102 -10.17 -16.04 -3.90
N PRO A 103 -10.26 -16.52 -5.16
CA PRO A 103 -9.81 -17.86 -5.53
C PRO A 103 -8.32 -18.15 -5.30
N TYR A 104 -7.48 -17.11 -5.15
CA TYR A 104 -6.06 -17.26 -4.85
C TYR A 104 -5.75 -17.21 -3.35
N CYS A 105 -6.75 -16.90 -2.52
CA CYS A 105 -6.60 -16.64 -1.09
C CYS A 105 -6.90 -17.89 -0.26
N ASP A 106 -6.06 -18.12 0.75
CA ASP A 106 -6.25 -19.14 1.77
C ASP A 106 -6.53 -18.48 3.11
N TYR A 107 -7.66 -18.84 3.72
CA TYR A 107 -8.19 -18.20 4.92
C TYR A 107 -8.23 -19.18 6.09
N ALA A 108 -7.72 -18.77 7.25
CA ALA A 108 -7.92 -19.49 8.50
C ALA A 108 -9.18 -19.03 9.24
N SER A 109 -9.97 -19.99 9.71
CA SER A 109 -11.01 -19.77 10.73
C SER A 109 -11.14 -20.96 11.66
N ALA A 110 -11.58 -20.71 12.89
CA ALA A 110 -11.94 -21.74 13.85
C ALA A 110 -13.17 -22.58 13.43
N LYS A 111 -13.93 -22.15 12.41
CA LYS A 111 -15.13 -22.83 11.90
C LYS A 111 -14.86 -23.43 10.51
N LYS A 112 -15.10 -24.73 10.31
CA LYS A 112 -15.01 -25.41 9.01
C LYS A 112 -16.14 -24.96 8.07
N ARG A 113 -15.90 -23.92 7.26
CA ARG A 113 -16.77 -23.45 6.18
C ARG A 113 -15.91 -22.98 4.99
N HIS A 114 -16.48 -22.86 3.81
CA HIS A 114 -15.86 -22.13 2.71
C HIS A 114 -15.82 -20.65 3.09
N LEU A 115 -14.62 -20.14 3.38
CA LEU A 115 -14.39 -18.76 3.80
C LEU A 115 -14.06 -17.92 2.57
N THR A 116 -14.50 -16.68 2.62
CA THR A 116 -14.22 -15.65 1.62
C THR A 116 -13.71 -14.40 2.33
N TRP A 117 -13.22 -13.43 1.56
CA TRP A 117 -12.85 -12.11 2.09
C TRP A 117 -13.96 -11.43 2.91
N LYS A 118 -15.24 -11.72 2.62
CA LYS A 118 -16.38 -11.15 3.37
C LYS A 118 -16.47 -11.65 4.81
N ASP A 119 -15.89 -12.80 5.11
CA ASP A 119 -15.90 -13.40 6.43
C ASP A 119 -14.89 -12.76 7.39
N LYS A 120 -14.06 -11.83 6.90
CA LYS A 120 -13.00 -11.15 7.68
C LYS A 120 -12.09 -12.14 8.41
N ALA A 121 -11.83 -13.28 7.77
CA ALA A 121 -10.95 -14.34 8.26
C ALA A 121 -9.47 -13.95 8.10
N ILE A 122 -8.56 -14.67 8.77
CA ILE A 122 -7.12 -14.40 8.69
C ILE A 122 -6.59 -14.94 7.36
N LEU A 123 -6.13 -14.06 6.48
CA LEU A 123 -5.46 -14.43 5.22
C LEU A 123 -4.07 -14.99 5.51
N LEU A 124 -3.84 -16.24 5.11
CA LEU A 124 -2.60 -16.98 5.43
C LEU A 124 -1.51 -16.82 4.38
N ASN A 125 -1.90 -16.65 3.12
CA ASN A 125 -0.99 -16.73 1.97
C ASN A 125 -0.92 -15.41 1.17
N LYS A 126 -0.99 -14.25 1.85
CA LYS A 126 -1.09 -12.92 1.22
C LYS A 126 -0.16 -12.74 0.00
N ASP A 127 1.13 -12.96 0.18
CA ASP A 127 2.14 -12.68 -0.84
C ASP A 127 2.03 -13.63 -2.03
N GLU A 128 1.72 -14.90 -1.76
CA GLU A 128 1.47 -15.89 -2.81
C GLU A 128 0.18 -15.58 -3.58
N ALA A 129 -0.91 -15.28 -2.87
CA ALA A 129 -2.20 -14.93 -3.44
C ALA A 129 -2.07 -13.70 -4.37
N ASN A 130 -1.44 -12.62 -3.88
CA ASN A 130 -1.21 -11.40 -4.65
C ASN A 130 -0.30 -11.67 -5.85
N THR A 131 0.72 -12.51 -5.71
CA THR A 131 1.61 -12.90 -6.82
C THR A 131 0.87 -13.69 -7.90
N LEU A 132 0.05 -14.67 -7.52
CA LEU A 132 -0.71 -15.51 -8.47
C LEU A 132 -1.78 -14.69 -9.19
N PHE A 133 -2.52 -13.86 -8.46
CA PHE A 133 -3.51 -12.95 -9.01
C PHE A 133 -2.88 -11.95 -9.99
N ARG A 134 -1.78 -11.29 -9.59
CA ARG A 134 -1.02 -10.42 -10.49
C ARG A 134 -0.57 -11.15 -11.76
N LYS A 135 -0.01 -12.36 -11.63
CA LYS A 135 0.43 -13.16 -12.78
C LYS A 135 -0.72 -13.52 -13.72
N SER A 136 -1.92 -13.77 -13.20
CA SER A 136 -3.09 -14.08 -14.04
C SER A 136 -3.53 -12.88 -14.86
N LEU A 137 -3.45 -11.67 -14.29
CA LEU A 137 -3.75 -10.41 -14.99
C LEU A 137 -2.66 -10.01 -15.98
N THR A 138 -1.38 -10.16 -15.63
CA THR A 138 -0.28 -9.90 -16.57
C THR A 138 -0.35 -10.83 -17.78
N LYS A 139 -0.78 -12.10 -17.61
CA LYS A 139 -1.02 -13.02 -18.74
C LYS A 139 -2.14 -12.56 -19.68
N GLN A 140 -3.06 -11.73 -19.20
CA GLN A 140 -4.12 -11.11 -19.99
C GLN A 140 -3.64 -9.81 -20.67
N GLY A 141 -2.37 -9.42 -20.50
CA GLY A 141 -1.82 -8.18 -21.05
C GLY A 141 -2.15 -6.94 -20.22
N CYS A 142 -2.50 -7.10 -18.95
CA CYS A 142 -2.75 -5.98 -18.04
C CYS A 142 -1.45 -5.56 -17.31
N ASP A 143 -1.18 -4.26 -17.34
CA ASP A 143 -0.10 -3.57 -16.63
C ASP A 143 -0.48 -3.22 -15.18
N GLY A 144 -1.77 -3.24 -14.88
CA GLY A 144 -2.32 -2.91 -13.58
C GLY A 144 -3.83 -3.02 -13.54
N ILE A 145 -4.42 -2.48 -12.47
CA ILE A 145 -5.86 -2.46 -12.24
C ILE A 145 -6.32 -1.08 -11.78
N ILE A 146 -7.60 -0.76 -12.02
CA ILE A 146 -8.28 0.39 -11.46
C ILE A 146 -9.44 -0.11 -10.60
N ILE A 147 -9.53 0.40 -9.38
CA ILE A 147 -10.63 0.15 -8.46
C ILE A 147 -11.26 1.49 -8.11
N PRO A 148 -12.45 1.80 -8.66
CA PRO A 148 -13.16 3.02 -8.34
C PRO A 148 -13.71 2.97 -6.92
N LYS A 149 -13.71 4.13 -6.24
CA LYS A 149 -14.26 4.29 -4.89
C LYS A 149 -13.76 3.22 -3.91
N MET A 150 -12.48 2.87 -4.00
CA MET A 150 -11.87 1.91 -3.09
C MET A 150 -11.97 2.45 -1.66
N PRO A 151 -12.45 1.65 -0.70
CA PRO A 151 -12.59 2.10 0.68
C PRO A 151 -11.21 2.20 1.34
N ILE A 152 -10.60 3.38 1.29
CA ILE A 152 -9.36 3.72 2.01
C ILE A 152 -9.65 4.61 3.22
N GLU A 153 -8.68 4.75 4.13
CA GLU A 153 -8.88 5.48 5.39
C GLU A 153 -9.27 6.96 5.21
N THR A 154 -8.81 7.61 4.13
CA THR A 154 -9.16 8.99 3.80
C THR A 154 -10.55 9.17 3.19
N GLY A 155 -11.25 8.07 2.89
CA GLY A 155 -12.53 8.06 2.20
C GLY A 155 -12.47 7.27 0.89
N PRO A 156 -13.61 7.07 0.20
CA PRO A 156 -13.64 6.35 -1.07
C PRO A 156 -12.89 7.14 -2.16
N GLU A 157 -11.89 6.53 -2.78
CA GLU A 157 -11.07 7.17 -3.82
C GLU A 157 -10.80 6.18 -4.97
N ASP A 158 -10.58 6.70 -6.18
CA ASP A 158 -10.23 5.87 -7.31
C ASP A 158 -8.75 5.49 -7.23
N MET A 159 -8.49 4.20 -7.04
CA MET A 159 -7.17 3.67 -6.78
C MET A 159 -6.65 2.87 -7.97
N TYR A 160 -5.39 3.13 -8.32
CA TYR A 160 -4.68 2.50 -9.43
C TYR A 160 -3.58 1.62 -8.85
N CYS A 161 -3.59 0.32 -9.12
CA CYS A 161 -2.51 -0.57 -8.72
C CYS A 161 -1.68 -0.96 -9.94
N ILE A 162 -0.45 -0.47 -10.01
CA ILE A 162 0.46 -0.69 -11.13
C ILE A 162 1.42 -1.82 -10.79
N PHE A 163 1.52 -2.83 -11.66
CA PHE A 163 2.29 -4.03 -11.35
C PHE A 163 3.80 -3.82 -11.50
N SER A 164 4.25 -2.93 -12.39
CA SER A 164 5.69 -2.66 -12.57
C SER A 164 5.97 -1.16 -12.60
N GLY A 165 7.06 -0.76 -11.93
CA GLY A 165 7.57 0.61 -11.99
C GLY A 165 8.14 0.99 -13.36
N ASP A 166 8.37 0.01 -14.26
CA ASP A 166 9.03 0.22 -15.55
C ASP A 166 8.26 1.19 -16.48
N ILE A 167 6.94 1.26 -16.31
CA ILE A 167 6.05 2.15 -17.09
C ILE A 167 5.80 3.50 -16.40
N MET A 168 6.35 3.69 -15.19
CA MET A 168 6.13 4.85 -14.34
C MET A 168 7.31 5.80 -14.41
N GLN A 169 7.04 7.06 -14.74
CA GLN A 169 8.05 8.13 -14.78
C GLN A 169 7.73 9.18 -13.72
N ILE A 170 8.70 9.47 -12.85
CA ILE A 170 8.58 10.55 -11.87
C ILE A 170 8.64 11.88 -12.63
N ALA A 171 7.54 12.63 -12.61
CA ALA A 171 7.43 13.95 -13.21
C ALA A 171 7.74 15.07 -12.21
N ASP A 172 7.40 14.88 -10.93
CA ASP A 172 7.65 15.85 -9.86
C ASP A 172 7.65 15.16 -8.49
N VAL A 173 8.26 15.80 -7.48
CA VAL A 173 8.35 15.29 -6.09
C VAL A 173 8.05 16.40 -5.09
N PHE A 174 7.08 16.16 -4.21
CA PHE A 174 6.67 17.06 -3.15
C PHE A 174 7.09 16.48 -1.80
N SER A 175 7.97 17.17 -1.07
CA SER A 175 8.24 16.83 0.35
C SER A 175 7.09 17.32 1.22
N LEU A 176 6.72 16.54 2.24
CA LEU A 176 5.72 16.91 3.24
C LEU A 176 6.32 17.48 4.53
N ASP A 177 7.65 17.64 4.60
CA ASP A 177 8.35 18.26 5.73
C ASP A 177 7.92 19.71 5.98
#